data_AF-A0AAJ4EIM6-F1
#
_entry.id   AF-A0AAJ4EIM6-F1
#
_cell.length_a   1.000
_cell.length_b   1.000
_cell.length_c   1.000
_cell.angle_alpha   90.00
_cell.angle_beta   90.00
_cell.angle_gamma   90.00
#
_symmetry.space_group_name_H-M   'P 1'
#
loop_
_entity.id
_entity.type
_entity.pdbx_description
1 polymer ?
#
loop_
_entity_poly.entity_id
_entity_poly.type
_entity_poly.pdbx_seq_one_letter_code
_entity_poly.pdbx_strand_id
1 'polypeptide(L)'
;MKKLLSFLAIFSLSCTKTVNLISCGNIANNKPHLPPAKPKEPIVKDVFYYEKLKQEITAEIKEYDEVIKEIENSKNDYENETDYHTELNQSQAEKFIKMSELNNCEYQILLCQKENEFTDEQKQQAIKLLKKQINNLNSTLNLLSENKNSDFDQKDLEKINTKIKNIKTILDEIKNN
;
A
#
# COMPACT_ATOMS: atom_id res chain seq x y z
N MET A 1 20.19 30.69 -0.87
CA MET A 1 20.43 29.70 0.21
C MET A 1 19.72 30.14 1.50
N LYS A 2 18.42 29.89 1.56
CA LYS A 2 17.65 29.76 2.81
C LYS A 2 17.12 28.33 2.81
N LYS A 3 17.28 27.68 3.95
CA LYS A 3 17.21 26.23 4.15
C LYS A 3 15.76 25.72 4.06
N LEU A 4 15.35 25.18 2.91
CA LEU A 4 14.24 24.20 2.80
C LEU A 4 14.79 22.80 3.12
N LEU A 5 15.41 22.67 4.29
CA LEU A 5 15.97 21.42 4.82
C LEU A 5 14.96 20.70 5.76
N SER A 6 13.65 20.95 5.64
CA SER A 6 12.71 20.58 6.72
C SER A 6 11.59 19.60 6.40
N PHE A 7 11.39 19.12 5.17
CA PHE A 7 10.39 18.07 4.91
C PHE A 7 10.85 16.88 4.07
N LEU A 8 12.05 16.95 3.46
CA LEU A 8 12.73 15.84 2.78
C LEU A 8 13.22 14.71 3.72
N ALA A 9 12.70 14.62 4.95
CA ALA A 9 13.10 13.64 5.97
C ALA A 9 11.93 12.85 6.58
N ILE A 10 10.71 12.96 6.05
CA ILE A 10 9.56 12.17 6.55
C ILE A 10 9.12 11.25 5.41
N PHE A 11 9.30 9.96 5.64
CA PHE A 11 9.18 8.88 4.65
C PHE A 11 10.22 8.93 3.55
N SER A 12 11.49 8.75 3.96
CA SER A 12 12.36 7.84 3.21
C SER A 12 11.53 6.65 2.74
N LEU A 13 11.28 6.65 1.44
CA LEU A 13 10.70 5.60 0.63
C LEU A 13 11.15 4.24 1.18
N SER A 14 10.41 3.72 2.15
CA SER A 14 10.59 2.37 2.62
C SER A 14 9.83 1.47 1.65
N CYS A 15 10.20 1.57 0.38
CA CYS A 15 10.25 0.47 -0.56
C CYS A 15 11.24 -0.62 -0.08
N THR A 16 11.28 -0.88 1.23
CA THR A 16 12.04 -1.95 1.88
C THR A 16 11.14 -2.68 2.86
N LYS A 17 10.03 -3.21 2.33
CA LYS A 17 9.51 -4.55 2.61
C LYS A 17 8.29 -4.76 1.70
N THR A 18 8.54 -4.95 0.41
CA THR A 18 7.79 -6.02 -0.26
C THR A 18 8.13 -7.28 0.54
N VAL A 19 7.29 -7.62 1.53
CA VAL A 19 7.22 -8.99 2.01
C VAL A 19 6.95 -9.77 0.74
N ASN A 20 7.96 -10.50 0.24
CA ASN A 20 7.86 -11.30 -0.97
C ASN A 20 6.69 -12.27 -0.79
N LEU A 21 5.51 -11.85 -1.22
CA LEU A 21 4.37 -12.70 -1.51
C LEU A 21 4.64 -13.23 -2.91
N ILE A 22 5.51 -14.22 -3.00
CA ILE A 22 5.53 -15.32 -3.96
C ILE A 22 6.52 -16.33 -3.40
N SER A 23 5.99 -17.46 -2.95
CA SER A 23 6.72 -18.69 -2.74
C SER A 23 7.18 -19.21 -4.10
N CYS A 24 8.47 -19.07 -4.41
CA CYS A 24 9.11 -19.84 -5.48
C CYS A 24 10.39 -20.47 -4.93
N GLY A 25 10.46 -21.79 -5.07
CA GLY A 25 11.39 -22.67 -4.38
C GLY A 25 12.86 -22.50 -4.74
N ASN A 26 13.69 -22.88 -3.77
CA ASN A 26 15.04 -23.44 -3.84
C ASN A 26 15.94 -23.01 -5.00
N ILE A 27 16.87 -22.11 -4.70
CA ILE A 27 18.18 -22.10 -5.37
C ILE A 27 19.24 -22.23 -4.28
N ALA A 28 19.87 -23.41 -4.25
CA ALA A 28 20.95 -23.75 -3.34
C ALA A 28 22.23 -22.98 -3.68
N ASN A 29 22.91 -22.44 -2.66
CA ASN A 29 24.29 -21.98 -2.77
C ASN A 29 25.08 -22.47 -1.55
N ASN A 30 26.08 -23.30 -1.81
CA ASN A 30 26.99 -23.86 -0.82
C ASN A 30 27.99 -22.80 -0.36
N LYS A 31 27.92 -22.39 0.92
CA LYS A 31 28.99 -21.70 1.65
C LYS A 31 29.13 -22.26 3.07
N PRO A 32 30.29 -22.13 3.72
CA PRO A 32 30.66 -22.87 4.94
C PRO A 32 29.69 -22.58 6.08
N HIS A 33 29.23 -23.64 6.75
CA HIS A 33 28.20 -23.61 7.78
C HIS A 33 28.65 -22.82 9.02
N LEU A 34 28.21 -21.56 9.10
CA LEU A 34 27.86 -20.98 10.39
C LEU A 34 26.78 -21.88 11.03
N PRO A 35 26.77 -22.07 12.37
CA PRO A 35 25.68 -22.77 13.01
C PRO A 35 24.36 -22.08 12.60
N PRO A 36 23.34 -22.86 12.18
CA PRO A 36 22.11 -22.28 11.66
C PRO A 36 21.54 -21.35 12.73
N ALA A 37 21.37 -20.07 12.37
CA ALA A 37 20.61 -19.15 13.18
C ALA A 37 19.27 -19.83 13.51
N LYS A 38 18.85 -19.79 14.77
CA LYS A 38 17.51 -20.28 15.15
C LYS A 38 16.50 -19.71 14.15
N PRO A 39 15.68 -20.55 13.50
CA PRO A 39 14.66 -20.06 12.58
C PRO A 39 13.87 -18.97 13.29
N LYS A 40 13.77 -17.78 12.68
CA LYS A 40 12.84 -16.77 13.19
C LYS A 40 11.47 -17.43 13.27
N GLU A 41 10.84 -17.39 14.43
CA GLU A 41 9.49 -17.92 14.58
C GLU A 41 8.60 -17.28 13.51
N PRO A 42 7.80 -18.08 12.78
CA PRO A 42 6.92 -17.54 11.75
C PRO A 42 5.95 -16.55 12.40
N ILE A 43 5.84 -15.35 11.83
CA ILE A 43 4.82 -14.39 12.25
C ILE A 43 3.46 -15.00 11.92
N VAL A 44 2.69 -15.35 12.94
CA VAL A 44 1.30 -15.77 12.80
C VAL A 44 0.49 -14.53 12.38
N LYS A 45 -0.08 -14.58 11.18
CA LYS A 45 -0.93 -13.51 10.64
C LYS A 45 -2.38 -13.80 10.98
N ASP A 46 -2.76 -13.50 12.21
CA ASP A 46 -4.11 -13.67 12.75
C ASP A 46 -4.88 -12.33 12.81
N VAL A 47 -6.09 -12.36 13.38
CA VAL A 47 -6.92 -11.17 13.57
C VAL A 47 -6.17 -10.08 14.37
N PHE A 48 -5.42 -10.46 15.40
CA PHE A 48 -4.69 -9.50 16.23
C PHE A 48 -3.58 -8.80 15.46
N TYR A 49 -2.84 -9.55 14.64
CA TYR A 49 -1.84 -8.99 13.73
C TYR A 49 -2.44 -7.94 12.80
N TYR A 50 -3.55 -8.26 12.13
CA TYR A 50 -4.16 -7.35 11.17
C TYR A 50 -4.86 -6.16 11.82
N GLU A 51 -5.45 -6.31 13.02
CA GLU A 51 -6.00 -5.17 13.78
C GLU A 51 -4.90 -4.19 14.20
N LYS A 52 -3.74 -4.69 14.64
CA LYS A 52 -2.59 -3.82 14.94
C LYS A 52 -2.13 -3.07 13.69
N LEU A 53 -1.94 -3.78 12.58
CA LEU A 53 -1.49 -3.18 11.32
C LEU A 53 -2.50 -2.15 10.79
N LYS A 54 -3.80 -2.42 10.93
CA LYS A 54 -4.88 -1.49 10.59
C LYS A 54 -4.79 -0.19 11.38
N GLN A 55 -4.46 -0.24 12.68
CA GLN A 55 -4.24 0.96 13.50
C GLN A 55 -3.02 1.76 13.03
N GLU A 56 -1.91 1.09 12.74
CA GLU A 56 -0.67 1.72 12.21
C GLU A 56 -0.96 2.43 10.88
N ILE A 57 -1.57 1.74 9.91
CA ILE A 57 -1.93 2.34 8.61
C ILE A 57 -2.93 3.49 8.75
N THR A 58 -3.88 3.39 9.70
CA THR A 58 -4.84 4.49 9.95
C THR A 58 -4.14 5.75 10.47
N ALA A 59 -3.08 5.60 11.27
CA ALA A 59 -2.27 6.74 11.70
C ALA A 59 -1.51 7.34 10.53
N GLU A 60 -0.85 6.53 9.71
CA GLU A 60 -0.13 6.99 8.51
C GLU A 60 -1.06 7.76 7.53
N ILE A 61 -2.30 7.30 7.32
CA ILE A 61 -3.27 8.01 6.47
C ILE A 61 -3.57 9.42 7.00
N LYS A 62 -3.65 9.60 8.33
CA LYS A 62 -3.86 10.92 8.93
C LYS A 62 -2.65 11.82 8.78
N GLU A 63 -1.45 11.27 8.84
CA GLU A 63 -0.22 12.03 8.56
C GLU A 63 -0.25 12.55 7.10
N TYR A 64 -0.67 11.72 6.13
CA TYR A 64 -0.86 12.19 4.76
C TYR A 64 -1.97 13.25 4.64
N ASP A 65 -3.05 13.18 5.43
CA ASP A 65 -4.07 14.24 5.45
C ASP A 65 -3.48 15.59 5.87
N GLU A 66 -2.58 15.59 6.86
CA GLU A 66 -1.89 16.79 7.34
C GLU A 66 -0.90 17.32 6.30
N VAL A 67 -0.06 16.44 5.73
CA VAL A 67 0.90 16.81 4.67
C VAL A 67 0.22 17.42 3.45
N ILE A 68 -0.86 16.80 2.95
CA ILE A 68 -1.62 17.31 1.80
C ILE A 68 -2.18 18.70 2.11
N LYS A 69 -2.72 18.89 3.33
CA LYS A 69 -3.25 20.19 3.75
C LYS A 69 -2.14 21.25 3.86
N GLU A 70 -0.94 20.88 4.32
CA GLU A 70 0.20 21.79 4.36
C GLU A 70 0.61 22.23 2.95
N ILE A 71 0.75 21.28 2.01
CA ILE A 71 1.05 21.56 0.60
C ILE A 71 0.00 22.52 0.00
N GLU A 72 -1.29 22.23 0.20
CA GLU A 72 -2.38 23.07 -0.31
C GLU A 72 -2.31 24.51 0.23
N ASN A 73 -1.96 24.69 1.51
CA ASN A 73 -1.85 26.01 2.14
C ASN A 73 -0.58 26.77 1.73
N SER A 74 0.48 26.06 1.33
CA SER A 74 1.76 26.64 0.91
C SER A 74 1.88 26.82 -0.61
N LYS A 75 0.78 26.69 -1.39
CA LYS A 75 0.80 26.82 -2.85
C LYS A 75 1.58 28.03 -3.38
N ASN A 76 1.47 29.18 -2.72
CA ASN A 76 2.14 30.42 -3.14
C ASN A 76 3.64 30.44 -2.83
N ASP A 77 4.14 29.49 -2.03
CA ASP A 77 5.55 29.37 -1.65
C ASP A 77 6.36 28.54 -2.67
N TYR A 78 5.69 27.88 -3.62
CA TYR A 78 6.32 27.11 -4.69
C TYR A 78 6.85 28.03 -5.80
N GLU A 79 8.05 27.74 -6.31
CA GLU A 79 8.68 28.50 -7.39
C GLU A 79 7.91 28.35 -8.71
N ASN A 80 7.28 27.20 -8.95
CA ASN A 80 6.48 26.95 -10.14
C ASN A 80 5.30 25.99 -9.86
N GLU A 81 4.29 26.05 -10.74
CA GLU A 81 3.07 25.27 -10.60
C GLU A 81 3.29 23.77 -10.79
N THR A 82 4.30 23.38 -11.57
CA THR A 82 4.62 21.97 -11.82
C THR A 82 5.10 21.28 -10.55
N ASP A 83 6.03 21.88 -9.81
CA ASP A 83 6.56 21.31 -8.57
C ASP A 83 5.46 21.18 -7.50
N TYR A 84 4.59 22.19 -7.39
CA TYR A 84 3.41 22.15 -6.51
C TYR A 84 2.50 20.95 -6.84
N HIS A 85 2.09 20.82 -8.11
CA HIS A 85 1.21 19.72 -8.51
C HIS A 85 1.92 18.37 -8.43
N THR A 86 3.23 18.31 -8.66
CA THR A 86 4.01 17.08 -8.54
C THR A 86 3.99 16.58 -7.09
N GLU A 87 4.32 17.42 -6.12
CA GLU A 87 4.34 17.05 -4.69
C GLU A 87 2.94 16.72 -4.16
N LEU A 88 1.93 17.50 -4.56
CA LEU A 88 0.54 17.27 -4.18
C LEU A 88 0.03 15.92 -4.73
N ASN A 89 0.23 15.66 -6.02
CA ASN A 89 -0.24 14.42 -6.66
C ASN A 89 0.48 13.20 -6.11
N GLN A 90 1.79 13.29 -5.81
CA GLN A 90 2.55 12.22 -5.16
C GLN A 90 1.98 11.92 -3.77
N SER A 91 1.80 12.93 -2.92
CA SER A 91 1.27 12.77 -1.56
C SER A 91 -0.13 12.17 -1.56
N GLN A 92 -0.99 12.60 -2.50
CA GLN A 92 -2.33 12.02 -2.69
C GLN A 92 -2.27 10.57 -3.17
N ALA A 93 -1.36 10.25 -4.09
CA ALA A 93 -1.17 8.88 -4.58
C ALA A 93 -0.70 7.94 -3.47
N GLU A 94 0.27 8.35 -2.65
CA GLU A 94 0.74 7.57 -1.50
C GLU A 94 -0.35 7.33 -0.46
N LYS A 95 -1.15 8.36 -0.16
CA LYS A 95 -2.35 8.20 0.67
C LYS A 95 -3.32 7.17 0.11
N PHE A 96 -3.59 7.18 -1.20
CA PHE A 96 -4.46 6.18 -1.82
C PHE A 96 -3.88 4.76 -1.73
N ILE A 97 -2.56 4.60 -1.86
CA ILE A 97 -1.87 3.32 -1.63
C ILE A 97 -2.13 2.84 -0.19
N LYS A 98 -1.94 3.70 0.81
CA LYS A 98 -2.22 3.38 2.22
C LYS A 98 -3.68 3.04 2.49
N MET A 99 -4.62 3.76 1.89
CA MET A 99 -6.03 3.41 1.96
C MET A 99 -6.31 2.03 1.33
N SER A 100 -5.63 1.66 0.25
CA SER A 100 -5.72 0.31 -0.32
C SER A 100 -5.19 -0.75 0.64
N GLU A 101 -4.05 -0.50 1.30
CA GLU A 101 -3.47 -1.38 2.32
C GLU A 101 -4.41 -1.58 3.52
N LEU A 102 -5.08 -0.51 3.97
CA LEU A 102 -6.09 -0.54 5.03
C LEU A 102 -7.26 -1.47 4.65
N ASN A 103 -7.83 -1.27 3.45
CA ASN A 103 -8.93 -2.11 2.96
C ASN A 103 -8.49 -3.58 2.78
N ASN A 104 -7.22 -3.83 2.45
CA ASN A 104 -6.68 -5.19 2.43
C ASN A 104 -6.60 -5.77 3.85
N CYS A 105 -6.15 -5.01 4.85
CA CYS A 105 -6.13 -5.49 6.25
C CYS A 105 -7.52 -5.88 6.74
N GLU A 106 -8.53 -5.05 6.47
CA GLU A 106 -9.93 -5.38 6.79
C GLU A 106 -10.41 -6.65 6.07
N TYR A 107 -10.02 -6.83 4.81
CA TYR A 107 -10.33 -8.06 4.06
C TYR A 107 -9.62 -9.29 4.65
N GLN A 108 -8.37 -9.16 5.09
CA GLN A 108 -7.65 -10.26 5.76
C GLN A 108 -8.29 -10.63 7.10
N ILE A 109 -8.80 -9.65 7.85
CA ILE A 109 -9.56 -9.92 9.09
C ILE A 109 -10.79 -10.77 8.78
N LEU A 110 -11.55 -10.45 7.73
CA LEU A 110 -12.68 -11.28 7.31
C LEU A 110 -12.23 -12.71 6.95
N LEU A 111 -11.10 -12.86 6.25
CA LEU A 111 -10.54 -14.18 5.92
C LEU A 111 -10.10 -14.97 7.16
N CYS A 112 -9.61 -14.30 8.21
CA CYS A 112 -9.26 -14.97 9.47
C CYS A 112 -10.50 -15.37 10.28
N GLN A 113 -11.61 -14.65 10.12
CA GLN A 113 -12.85 -14.87 10.87
C GLN A 113 -13.81 -15.86 10.19
N LYS A 114 -13.65 -16.12 8.89
CA LYS A 114 -14.47 -17.13 8.21
C LYS A 114 -14.15 -18.50 8.81
N GLU A 115 -15.19 -19.27 9.12
CA GLU A 115 -15.02 -20.66 9.57
C GLU A 115 -14.57 -21.52 8.38
N ASN A 116 -15.49 -21.75 7.44
CA ASN A 116 -15.26 -22.53 6.21
C ASN A 116 -15.44 -21.66 4.97
N GLU A 117 -16.58 -20.97 4.90
CA GLU A 117 -16.96 -20.05 3.82
C GLU A 117 -17.42 -18.71 4.40
N PHE A 118 -17.48 -17.69 3.54
CA PHE A 118 -18.08 -16.42 3.93
C PHE A 118 -19.60 -16.56 4.04
N THR A 119 -20.17 -16.01 5.11
CA THR A 119 -21.61 -15.73 5.14
C THR A 119 -21.97 -14.71 4.05
N ASP A 120 -23.24 -14.62 3.65
CA ASP A 120 -23.69 -13.64 2.67
C ASP A 120 -23.30 -12.20 3.05
N GLU A 121 -23.38 -11.88 4.34
CA GLU A 121 -22.97 -10.58 4.85
C GLU A 121 -21.45 -10.37 4.69
N GLN A 122 -20.64 -11.36 5.05
CA GLN A 122 -19.19 -11.30 4.87
C GLN A 122 -18.80 -11.22 3.40
N LYS A 123 -19.51 -11.91 2.49
CA LYS A 123 -19.31 -11.80 1.04
C LYS A 123 -19.55 -10.36 0.57
N GLN A 124 -20.65 -9.73 0.98
CA GLN A 124 -20.92 -8.34 0.62
C GLN A 124 -19.88 -7.37 1.17
N GLN A 125 -19.42 -7.58 2.41
CA GLN A 125 -18.35 -6.79 3.00
C GLN A 125 -17.03 -6.96 2.23
N ALA A 126 -16.64 -8.20 1.92
CA ALA A 126 -15.44 -8.50 1.13
C ALA A 126 -15.49 -7.85 -0.26
N ILE A 127 -16.62 -7.97 -0.98
CA ILE A 127 -16.84 -7.31 -2.28
C ILE A 127 -16.66 -5.80 -2.17
N LYS A 128 -17.21 -5.17 -1.13
CA LYS A 128 -17.09 -3.72 -0.89
C LYS A 128 -15.63 -3.33 -0.67
N LEU A 129 -14.88 -4.08 0.14
CA LEU A 129 -13.47 -3.82 0.43
C LEU A 129 -12.60 -3.96 -0.82
N LEU A 130 -12.78 -5.02 -1.60
CA LEU A 130 -12.02 -5.25 -2.83
C LEU A 130 -12.30 -4.17 -3.89
N LYS A 131 -13.56 -3.73 -4.02
CA LYS A 131 -13.91 -2.59 -4.89
C LYS A 131 -13.23 -1.30 -4.45
N LYS A 132 -13.20 -1.01 -3.14
CA LYS A 132 -12.48 0.16 -2.60
C LYS A 132 -10.98 0.08 -2.90
N GLN A 133 -10.34 -1.08 -2.74
CA GLN A 133 -8.93 -1.26 -3.09
C GLN A 133 -8.66 -0.95 -4.56
N ILE A 134 -9.48 -1.51 -5.47
CA ILE A 134 -9.35 -1.25 -6.91
C ILE A 134 -9.49 0.25 -7.21
N ASN A 135 -10.49 0.91 -6.62
CA ASN A 135 -10.72 2.34 -6.83
C ASN A 135 -9.53 3.18 -6.36
N ASN A 136 -9.01 2.93 -5.16
CA ASN A 136 -7.85 3.66 -4.64
C ASN A 136 -6.61 3.47 -5.52
N LEU A 137 -6.34 2.24 -5.96
CA LEU A 137 -5.19 1.96 -6.83
C LEU A 137 -5.36 2.57 -8.23
N ASN A 138 -6.58 2.62 -8.78
CA ASN A 138 -6.84 3.35 -10.02
C ASN A 138 -6.64 4.86 -9.85
N SER A 139 -7.09 5.45 -8.73
CA SER A 139 -6.84 6.86 -8.42
C SER A 139 -5.33 7.15 -8.31
N THR A 140 -4.57 6.21 -7.72
CA THR A 140 -3.11 6.28 -7.68
C THR A 140 -2.51 6.34 -9.09
N LEU A 141 -2.92 5.42 -9.98
CA LEU A 141 -2.43 5.40 -11.37
C LEU A 141 -2.78 6.68 -12.13
N ASN A 142 -3.99 7.20 -11.97
CA ASN A 142 -4.43 8.42 -12.64
C ASN A 142 -3.53 9.60 -12.26
N LEU A 143 -3.30 9.81 -10.95
CA LEU A 143 -2.45 10.90 -10.46
C LEU A 143 -0.99 10.79 -10.92
N LEU A 144 -0.45 9.58 -10.96
CA LEU A 144 0.97 9.36 -11.27
C LEU A 144 1.25 9.30 -12.78
N SER A 145 0.32 8.79 -13.58
CA SER A 145 0.50 8.67 -15.04
C SER A 145 0.60 10.02 -15.75
N GLU A 146 0.02 11.06 -15.17
CA GLU A 146 0.04 12.43 -15.70
C GLU A 146 1.32 13.20 -15.27
N ASN A 147 2.09 12.66 -14.31
CA ASN A 147 3.22 13.34 -13.68
C ASN A 147 4.56 12.72 -14.09
N LYS A 148 5.20 13.30 -15.12
CA LYS A 148 6.50 12.83 -15.63
C LYS A 148 7.67 13.00 -14.65
N ASN A 149 7.49 13.84 -13.63
CA ASN A 149 8.49 14.10 -12.59
C ASN A 149 8.16 13.35 -11.29
N SER A 150 7.29 12.34 -11.37
CA SER A 150 6.96 11.51 -10.22
C SER A 150 8.17 10.67 -9.78
N ASP A 151 8.31 10.44 -8.47
CA ASP A 151 9.28 9.50 -7.90
C ASP A 151 8.92 8.02 -8.21
N PHE A 152 7.69 7.78 -8.68
CA PHE A 152 7.24 6.47 -9.12
C PHE A 152 7.74 6.17 -10.54
N ASP A 153 8.51 5.09 -10.66
CA ASP A 153 8.97 4.62 -11.96
C ASP A 153 7.91 3.77 -12.67
N GLN A 154 8.15 3.46 -13.96
CA GLN A 154 7.25 2.60 -14.74
C GLN A 154 7.03 1.23 -14.07
N LYS A 155 8.06 0.68 -13.42
CA LYS A 155 7.99 -0.63 -12.77
C LYS A 155 7.07 -0.58 -11.54
N ASP A 156 6.99 0.54 -10.84
CA ASP A 156 6.05 0.75 -9.75
C ASP A 156 4.61 0.84 -10.25
N LEU A 157 4.37 1.53 -11.37
CA LEU A 157 3.06 1.56 -12.02
C LEU A 157 2.63 0.16 -12.52
N GLU A 158 3.55 -0.64 -13.06
CA GLU A 158 3.30 -2.03 -13.46
C GLU A 158 2.95 -2.93 -12.26
N LYS A 159 3.60 -2.73 -11.11
CA LYS A 159 3.23 -3.42 -9.87
C LYS A 159 1.82 -3.06 -9.42
N ILE A 160 1.42 -1.78 -9.49
CA ILE A 160 0.07 -1.34 -9.12
C ILE A 160 -0.98 -1.96 -10.06
N ASN A 161 -0.73 -1.95 -11.37
CA ASN A 161 -1.58 -2.61 -12.35
C ASN A 161 -1.73 -4.12 -12.09
N THR A 162 -0.63 -4.79 -11.76
CA THR A 162 -0.64 -6.21 -11.40
C THR A 162 -1.46 -6.48 -10.14
N LYS A 163 -1.31 -5.64 -9.10
CA LYS A 163 -2.14 -5.71 -7.89
C LYS A 163 -3.63 -5.56 -8.21
N ILE A 164 -4.01 -4.56 -9.02
CA ILE A 164 -5.40 -4.36 -9.46
C ILE A 164 -5.94 -5.60 -10.16
N LYS A 165 -5.17 -6.18 -11.08
CA LYS A 165 -5.58 -7.40 -11.81
C LYS A 165 -5.84 -8.56 -10.84
N ASN A 166 -4.95 -8.79 -9.89
CA ASN A 166 -5.11 -9.86 -8.90
C ASN A 166 -6.34 -9.64 -8.01
N ILE A 167 -6.58 -8.40 -7.58
CA ILE A 167 -7.77 -8.06 -6.76
C ILE A 167 -9.06 -8.28 -7.56
N LYS A 168 -9.07 -7.95 -8.87
CA LYS A 168 -10.21 -8.24 -9.75
C LYS A 168 -10.49 -9.74 -9.87
N THR A 169 -9.46 -10.57 -10.02
CA THR A 169 -9.62 -12.03 -10.03
C THR A 169 -10.28 -12.53 -8.75
N ILE A 170 -9.78 -12.10 -7.58
CA ILE A 170 -10.35 -12.48 -6.28
C ILE A 170 -11.80 -11.99 -6.14
N LEU A 171 -12.08 -10.76 -6.60
CA LEU A 171 -13.42 -10.20 -6.57
C LEU A 171 -14.41 -11.03 -7.41
N ASP A 172 -13.99 -11.49 -8.58
CA ASP A 172 -14.83 -12.30 -9.46
C ASP A 172 -15.03 -13.71 -8.88
N GLU A 173 -14.01 -14.30 -8.24
CA GLU A 173 -14.14 -15.56 -7.49
C GLU A 173 -15.16 -15.46 -6.35
N ILE A 174 -15.16 -14.37 -5.58
CA ILE A 174 -16.12 -14.18 -4.47
C ILE A 174 -17.55 -13.95 -4.97
N LYS A 175 -17.73 -13.33 -6.14
CA LYS A 175 -19.08 -13.11 -6.70
C LYS A 175 -19.71 -14.38 -7.27
N ASN A 176 -18.87 -15.29 -7.75
CA ASN A 176 -19.31 -16.49 -8.47
C ASN A 176 -19.42 -17.73 -7.57
N ASN A 177 -18.96 -17.64 -6.32
CA ASN A 177 -19.08 -18.68 -5.28
C ASN A 177 -20.02 -18.22 -4.16
#